data_AF-A0A1X2FC46-F1
#
_entry.id   AF-A0A1X2FC46-F1
#
_cell.length_a   1.000
_cell.length_b   1.000
_cell.length_c   1.000
_cell.angle_alpha   90.00
_cell.angle_beta   90.00
_cell.angle_gamma   90.00
#
_symmetry.space_group_name_H-M   'P 1'
#
loop_
_entity.id
_entity.type
_entity.pdbx_description
1 polymer ?
#
loop_
_entity_poly.entity_id
_entity_poly.type
_entity_poly.pdbx_seq_one_letter_code
_entity_poly.pdbx_strand_id
1 'polypeptide(L)'
;MKHTVVDRIWRRFRRSPQPDPTLAIATPTEALDTAAQLLNSACSHSVAVALWSNMACRPLAALLYTASPAGNAGAMPWVRATAASLRHTGGWDMATDACAAVNPLLTDWLVPAGFERQRLSIAEALAEATQ
;
A
#
# COMPACT_ATOMS: atom_id res chain seq x y z
N MET A 1 24.92 -1.68 31.63
CA MET A 1 24.73 -2.74 30.61
C MET A 1 23.39 -3.50 30.71
N LYS A 2 22.61 -3.43 31.81
CA LYS A 2 21.32 -4.14 31.92
C LYS A 2 20.12 -3.44 31.22
N HIS A 3 20.15 -2.11 31.09
CA HIS A 3 19.06 -1.33 30.45
C HIS A 3 18.91 -1.57 28.94
N THR A 4 20.02 -1.74 28.22
CA THR A 4 20.03 -1.86 26.75
C THR A 4 19.42 -3.17 26.24
N VAL A 5 19.52 -4.24 27.04
CA VAL A 5 18.98 -5.57 26.71
C VAL A 5 17.45 -5.57 26.87
N VAL A 6 16.95 -4.94 27.92
CA VAL A 6 15.51 -4.81 28.20
C VAL A 6 14.82 -3.98 27.10
N ASP A 7 15.40 -2.87 26.65
CA ASP A 7 14.87 -2.08 25.52
C ASP A 7 14.84 -2.84 24.20
N ARG A 8 15.82 -3.73 23.96
CA ARG A 8 15.89 -4.54 22.75
C ARG A 8 14.84 -5.67 22.77
N ILE A 9 14.55 -6.21 23.95
CA ILE A 9 13.50 -7.22 24.17
C ILE A 9 12.11 -6.56 24.04
N TRP A 10 11.88 -5.39 24.63
CA TRP A 10 10.60 -4.67 24.48
C TRP A 10 10.34 -4.18 23.05
N ARG A 11 11.36 -3.80 22.29
CA ARG A 11 11.21 -3.53 20.84
C ARG A 11 10.80 -4.76 20.03
N ARG A 12 11.23 -5.95 20.45
CA ARG A 12 10.87 -7.23 19.82
C ARG A 12 9.46 -7.68 20.24
N PHE A 13 9.03 -7.41 21.47
CA PHE A 13 7.68 -7.69 21.98
C PHE A 13 6.62 -6.66 21.57
N ARG A 14 7.00 -5.41 21.23
CA ARG A 14 6.08 -4.41 20.63
C ARG A 14 5.67 -4.73 19.20
N ARG A 15 6.32 -5.70 18.55
CA ARG A 15 5.81 -6.33 17.33
C ARG A 15 4.90 -7.50 17.74
N SER A 16 3.76 -7.19 18.35
CA SER A 16 2.59 -8.03 18.06
C SER A 16 2.49 -8.13 16.53
N PRO A 17 2.19 -9.30 15.93
CA PRO A 17 1.85 -9.32 14.51
C PRO A 17 0.68 -8.36 14.36
N GLN A 18 0.96 -7.18 13.80
CA GLN A 18 -0.06 -6.18 13.61
C GLN A 18 -1.11 -6.86 12.71
N PRO A 19 -2.37 -6.91 13.15
CA PRO A 19 -3.41 -7.59 12.38
C PRO A 19 -3.40 -7.01 10.97
N ASP A 20 -3.50 -7.89 9.97
CA ASP A 20 -3.43 -7.47 8.58
C ASP A 20 -4.51 -6.40 8.34
N PRO A 21 -4.11 -5.16 7.97
CA PRO A 21 -5.03 -4.04 7.89
C PRO A 21 -6.11 -4.25 6.82
N THR A 22 -5.85 -5.08 5.81
CA THR A 22 -6.82 -5.38 4.75
C THR A 22 -8.04 -6.14 5.26
N LEU A 23 -7.91 -6.85 6.39
CA LEU A 23 -9.02 -7.63 6.97
C LEU A 23 -10.13 -6.75 7.54
N ALA A 24 -9.82 -5.50 7.90
CA ALA A 24 -10.77 -4.53 8.43
C ALA A 24 -11.41 -3.66 7.34
N ILE A 25 -10.95 -3.76 6.09
CA ILE A 25 -11.45 -2.94 4.97
C ILE A 25 -12.71 -3.59 4.41
N ALA A 26 -13.84 -2.91 4.57
CA ALA A 26 -15.11 -3.28 3.94
C ALA A 26 -15.50 -2.29 2.83
N THR A 27 -14.97 -1.06 2.84
CA THR A 27 -15.33 0.00 1.90
C THR A 27 -14.11 0.65 1.23
N PRO A 28 -14.28 1.25 0.03
CA PRO A 28 -13.19 2.00 -0.62
C PRO A 28 -12.69 3.19 0.20
N THR A 29 -13.54 3.82 1.01
CA THR A 29 -13.17 4.94 1.88
C THR A 29 -12.24 4.48 3.01
N GLU A 30 -12.54 3.34 3.66
CA GLU A 30 -11.65 2.75 4.66
C GLU A 30 -10.29 2.37 4.06
N ALA A 31 -10.27 1.97 2.79
CA ALA A 31 -9.03 1.70 2.09
C ALA A 31 -8.19 2.98 1.87
N LEU A 32 -8.82 4.14 1.63
CA LEU A 32 -8.13 5.44 1.56
C LEU A 32 -7.53 5.83 2.91
N ASP A 33 -8.29 5.72 3.99
CA ASP A 33 -7.82 6.04 5.34
C ASP A 33 -6.64 5.13 5.73
N THR A 34 -6.76 3.85 5.42
CA THR A 34 -5.69 2.86 5.67
C THR A 34 -4.45 3.15 4.82
N ALA A 35 -4.63 3.47 3.53
CA ALA A 35 -3.53 3.85 2.65
C ALA A 35 -2.78 5.08 3.17
N ALA A 36 -3.51 6.12 3.57
CA ALA A 36 -2.92 7.34 4.12
C ALA A 36 -2.13 7.04 5.41
N GLN A 37 -2.64 6.19 6.30
CA GLN A 37 -1.94 5.79 7.51
C GLN A 37 -0.63 5.03 7.19
N LEU A 38 -0.68 4.06 6.27
CA LEU A 38 0.50 3.29 5.87
C LEU A 38 1.57 4.19 5.26
N LEU A 39 1.18 5.06 4.32
CA LEU A 39 2.07 6.01 3.68
C LEU A 39 2.68 6.97 4.70
N ASN A 40 1.89 7.58 5.58
CA ASN A 40 2.40 8.48 6.62
C ASN A 40 3.37 7.79 7.59
N SER A 41 3.20 6.48 7.82
CA SER A 41 4.07 5.71 8.72
C SER A 41 5.41 5.32 8.08
N ALA A 42 5.43 5.06 6.78
CA ALA A 42 6.63 4.68 6.04
C ALA A 42 7.45 5.90 5.62
N CYS A 43 6.77 6.95 5.19
CA CYS A 43 7.34 8.10 4.52
C CYS A 43 7.67 9.24 5.48
N SER A 44 8.72 9.08 6.28
CA SER A 44 9.12 10.11 7.24
C SER A 44 10.28 10.99 6.69
N HIS A 45 10.05 12.31 6.66
CA HIS A 45 11.08 13.40 6.63
C HIS A 45 11.52 14.03 5.28
N SER A 46 10.73 14.00 4.18
CA SER A 46 11.05 14.79 2.97
C SER A 46 9.83 15.30 2.19
N VAL A 47 9.91 16.51 1.62
CA VAL A 47 8.86 17.11 0.76
C VAL A 47 8.60 16.27 -0.50
N ALA A 48 9.65 15.73 -1.11
CA ALA A 48 9.51 14.86 -2.27
C ALA A 48 8.76 13.58 -1.89
N VAL A 49 9.03 13.04 -0.70
CA VAL A 49 8.33 11.87 -0.19
C VAL A 49 6.86 12.19 0.07
N ALA A 50 6.53 13.32 0.71
CA ALA A 50 5.14 13.73 0.93
C ALA A 50 4.35 13.90 -0.38
N LEU A 51 4.99 14.42 -1.43
CA LEU A 51 4.39 14.52 -2.77
C LEU A 51 4.04 13.13 -3.32
N TRP A 52 5.00 12.20 -3.29
CA TRP A 52 4.79 10.84 -3.79
C TRP A 52 3.81 10.04 -2.94
N SER A 53 3.80 10.24 -1.62
CA SER A 53 2.79 9.66 -0.73
C SER A 53 1.38 10.12 -1.11
N ASN A 54 1.20 11.41 -1.40
CA ASN A 54 -0.10 11.91 -1.84
C ASN A 54 -0.53 11.28 -3.17
N MET A 55 0.40 11.17 -4.13
CA MET A 55 0.13 10.53 -5.43
C MET A 55 -0.11 9.02 -5.31
N ALA A 56 0.55 8.34 -4.37
CA ALA A 56 0.44 6.91 -4.14
C ALA A 56 -0.79 6.51 -3.30
N CYS A 57 -1.45 7.46 -2.63
CA CYS A 57 -2.58 7.19 -1.74
C CYS A 57 -3.74 6.48 -2.46
N ARG A 58 -4.21 7.02 -3.59
CA ARG A 58 -5.30 6.41 -4.37
C ARG A 58 -4.90 5.05 -4.98
N PRO A 59 -3.71 4.89 -5.58
CA PRO A 59 -3.23 3.58 -6.02
C PRO A 59 -3.16 2.56 -4.88
N LEU A 60 -2.64 2.94 -3.71
CA LEU A 60 -2.56 2.04 -2.56
C LEU A 60 -3.95 1.64 -2.07
N ALA A 61 -4.89 2.58 -1.99
CA ALA A 61 -6.26 2.30 -1.60
C ALA A 61 -6.95 1.32 -2.56
N ALA A 62 -6.74 1.48 -3.87
CA ALA A 62 -7.25 0.53 -4.86
C ALA A 62 -6.71 -0.89 -4.63
N LEU A 63 -5.40 -1.03 -4.38
CA LEU A 63 -4.80 -2.33 -4.09
C LEU A 63 -5.30 -2.92 -2.77
N LEU A 64 -5.38 -2.11 -1.70
CA LEU A 64 -5.85 -2.54 -0.38
C LEU A 64 -7.31 -3.03 -0.42
N TYR A 65 -8.19 -2.28 -1.09
CA TYR A 65 -9.58 -2.69 -1.27
C TYR A 65 -9.69 -3.96 -2.12
N THR A 66 -8.91 -4.06 -3.20
CA THR A 66 -8.85 -5.27 -4.04
C THR A 66 -8.40 -6.48 -3.24
N ALA A 67 -7.45 -6.32 -2.31
CA ALA A 67 -6.93 -7.38 -1.45
C ALA A 67 -7.83 -7.73 -0.25
N SER A 68 -8.82 -6.89 0.05
CA SER A 68 -9.70 -7.04 1.20
C SER A 68 -10.62 -8.26 1.06
N PRO A 69 -11.29 -8.70 2.14
CA PRO A 69 -12.33 -9.72 2.08
C PRO A 69 -13.49 -9.39 1.13
N ALA A 70 -13.76 -8.10 0.89
CA ALA A 70 -14.78 -7.65 -0.07
C ALA A 70 -14.31 -7.75 -1.54
N GLY A 71 -13.00 -7.92 -1.76
CA GLY A 71 -12.38 -8.12 -3.06
C GLY A 71 -11.96 -9.58 -3.27
N ASN A 72 -10.66 -9.79 -3.47
CA ASN A 72 -10.06 -11.09 -3.77
C ASN A 72 -9.51 -11.84 -2.54
N ALA A 73 -9.63 -11.27 -1.34
CA ALA A 73 -9.13 -11.82 -0.07
C ALA A 73 -7.62 -12.18 -0.07
N GLY A 74 -6.82 -11.55 -0.93
CA GLY A 74 -5.37 -11.78 -1.05
C GLY A 74 -4.53 -11.17 0.08
N ALA A 75 -5.13 -10.28 0.87
CA ALA A 75 -4.55 -9.61 2.02
C ALA A 75 -3.22 -8.84 1.72
N MET A 76 -2.50 -8.38 2.75
CA MET A 76 -1.24 -7.64 2.53
C MET A 76 -0.15 -8.37 1.72
N PRO A 77 -0.02 -9.71 1.76
CA PRO A 77 0.92 -10.42 0.88
C PRO A 77 0.64 -10.16 -0.60
N TRP A 78 -0.63 -10.15 -1.02
CA TRP A 78 -0.99 -9.82 -2.39
C TRP A 78 -0.69 -8.35 -2.72
N VAL A 79 -0.97 -7.43 -1.80
CA VAL A 79 -0.67 -5.99 -1.98
C VAL A 79 0.82 -5.78 -2.18
N ARG A 80 1.67 -6.38 -1.34
CA ARG A 80 3.14 -6.31 -1.46
C ARG A 80 3.64 -6.89 -2.78
N ALA A 81 3.14 -8.06 -3.18
CA ALA A 81 3.54 -8.69 -4.43
C ALA A 81 3.15 -7.83 -5.64
N THR A 82 1.94 -7.28 -5.62
CA THR A 82 1.42 -6.42 -6.69
C THR A 82 2.20 -5.11 -6.75
N ALA A 83 2.41 -4.43 -5.62
CA ALA A 83 3.22 -3.21 -5.54
C ALA A 83 4.66 -3.42 -6.05
N ALA A 84 5.29 -4.54 -5.69
CA ALA A 84 6.60 -4.92 -6.20
C ALA A 84 6.60 -5.19 -7.72
N SER A 85 5.49 -5.67 -8.29
CA SER A 85 5.37 -5.93 -9.72
C SER A 85 5.22 -4.66 -10.56
N LEU A 86 4.72 -3.56 -9.99
CA LEU A 86 4.46 -2.29 -10.69
C LEU A 86 5.72 -1.64 -11.29
N ARG A 87 6.91 -2.01 -10.81
CA ARG A 87 8.19 -1.54 -11.36
C ARG A 87 8.58 -2.26 -12.67
N HIS A 88 7.88 -3.33 -13.01
CA HIS A 88 8.16 -4.16 -14.18
C HIS A 88 7.17 -3.87 -15.31
N THR A 89 7.59 -4.17 -16.54
CA THR A 89 6.73 -4.08 -17.72
C THR A 89 5.47 -4.94 -17.53
N GLY A 90 4.29 -4.36 -17.77
CA GLY A 90 3.00 -5.04 -17.59
C GLY A 90 2.47 -5.11 -16.15
N GLY A 91 3.26 -4.69 -15.14
CA GLY A 91 2.82 -4.71 -13.74
C GLY A 91 1.57 -3.86 -13.49
N TRP A 92 1.53 -2.67 -14.09
CA TRP A 92 0.37 -1.77 -14.04
C TRP A 92 -0.86 -2.38 -14.70
N ASP A 93 -0.70 -3.03 -15.86
CA ASP A 93 -1.80 -3.63 -16.61
C ASP A 93 -2.41 -4.80 -15.81
N MET A 94 -1.56 -5.68 -15.25
CA MET A 94 -2.03 -6.78 -14.38
C MET A 94 -2.76 -6.27 -13.13
N ALA A 95 -2.25 -5.20 -12.51
CA ALA A 95 -2.90 -4.60 -11.35
C ALA A 95 -4.25 -3.95 -11.74
N THR A 96 -4.32 -3.30 -12.91
CA THR A 96 -5.56 -2.75 -13.47
C THR A 96 -6.58 -3.84 -13.71
N ASP A 97 -6.19 -4.97 -14.31
CA ASP A 97 -7.08 -6.12 -14.55
C ASP A 97 -7.62 -6.68 -13.22
N ALA A 98 -6.76 -6.82 -12.21
CA ALA A 98 -7.16 -7.31 -10.90
C ALA A 98 -8.14 -6.34 -10.19
N CYS A 99 -7.88 -5.04 -10.25
CA CYS A 99 -8.79 -4.03 -9.71
C CYS A 99 -10.12 -4.01 -10.47
N ALA A 100 -10.10 -4.08 -11.80
CA ALA A 100 -11.29 -4.08 -12.64
C ALA A 100 -12.20 -5.28 -12.38
N ALA A 101 -11.61 -6.45 -12.09
CA ALA A 101 -12.35 -7.66 -11.74
C ALA A 101 -13.15 -7.54 -10.43
N VAL A 102 -12.70 -6.69 -9.49
CA VAL A 102 -13.41 -6.42 -8.23
C VAL A 102 -14.38 -5.24 -8.38
N ASN A 103 -13.90 -4.11 -8.90
CA ASN A 103 -14.72 -2.93 -9.15
C ASN A 103 -14.04 -2.08 -10.24
N PRO A 104 -14.67 -1.92 -11.42
CA PRO A 104 -14.12 -1.12 -12.52
C PRO A 104 -13.75 0.31 -12.13
N LEU A 105 -14.41 0.92 -11.15
CA LEU A 105 -14.10 2.30 -10.73
C LEU A 105 -12.74 2.43 -10.02
N LEU A 106 -12.14 1.32 -9.58
CA LEU A 106 -10.82 1.32 -8.94
C LEU A 106 -9.70 1.52 -9.96
N THR A 107 -9.92 1.28 -11.26
CA THR A 107 -8.90 1.49 -12.29
C THR A 107 -8.49 2.95 -12.35
N ASP A 108 -9.45 3.87 -12.17
CA ASP A 108 -9.23 5.32 -12.14
C ASP A 108 -8.44 5.77 -10.90
N TRP A 109 -8.46 4.96 -9.84
CA TRP A 109 -7.72 5.22 -8.61
C TRP A 109 -6.30 4.67 -8.71
N LEU A 110 -6.13 3.51 -9.36
CA LEU A 110 -4.85 2.88 -9.59
C LEU A 110 -3.99 3.64 -10.59
N VAL A 111 -4.57 4.06 -11.71
CA VAL A 111 -3.84 4.73 -12.81
C VAL A 111 -4.37 6.15 -12.98
N PRO A 112 -3.92 7.12 -12.16
CA PRO A 112 -4.30 8.50 -12.38
C PRO A 112 -3.79 8.96 -13.75
N ALA A 113 -4.68 9.54 -14.56
CA ALA A 113 -4.37 10.01 -15.91
C ALA A 113 -3.26 11.07 -15.90
N GLY A 114 -2.32 10.98 -16.84
CA GLY A 114 -1.23 11.96 -16.99
C GLY A 114 0.00 11.71 -16.09
N PHE A 115 0.03 10.58 -15.37
CA PHE A 115 1.13 10.18 -14.48
C PHE A 115 1.99 9.04 -15.05
N GLU A 116 1.93 8.79 -16.36
CA GLU A 116 2.62 7.68 -17.00
C GLU A 116 4.14 7.75 -16.78
N ARG A 117 4.70 8.97 -16.75
CA ARG A 117 6.13 9.21 -16.50
C ARG A 117 6.52 9.03 -15.03
N GLN A 118 5.56 9.12 -14.11
CA GLN A 118 5.75 9.08 -12.66
C GLN A 118 5.46 7.69 -12.06
N ARG A 119 5.00 6.74 -12.88
CA ARG A 119 4.66 5.37 -12.45
C ARG A 119 5.76 4.69 -11.64
N LEU A 120 7.04 4.88 -11.99
CA LEU A 120 8.14 4.29 -11.23
C LEU A 120 8.25 4.83 -9.81
N SER A 121 8.18 6.16 -9.64
CA SER A 121 8.24 6.80 -8.33
C SER A 121 7.02 6.47 -7.46
N ILE A 122 5.85 6.33 -8.07
CA ILE A 122 4.64 5.86 -7.37
C ILE A 122 4.81 4.41 -6.92
N ALA A 123 5.32 3.53 -7.79
CA ALA A 123 5.58 2.13 -7.45
C ALA A 123 6.58 1.98 -6.28
N GLU A 124 7.62 2.81 -6.24
CA GLU A 124 8.58 2.86 -5.14
C GLU A 124 7.90 3.26 -3.82
N ALA A 125 7.09 4.32 -3.83
CA ALA A 125 6.35 4.75 -2.64
C ALA A 125 5.37 3.68 -2.13
N LEU A 126 4.69 2.98 -3.05
CA LEU A 126 3.81 1.86 -2.71
C LEU A 126 4.57 0.67 -2.11
N ALA A 127 5.72 0.34 -2.68
CA ALA A 127 6.55 -0.74 -2.18
C ALA A 127 7.10 -0.42 -0.78
N GLU A 128 7.49 0.83 -0.52
CA GLU A 128 7.98 1.30 0.79
C GLU A 128 6.86 1.29 1.84
N ALA A 129 5.65 1.73 1.48
CA ALA A 129 4.50 1.79 2.39
C ALA A 129 3.96 0.42 2.83
N THR A 130 4.34 -0.66 2.14
CA THR A 130 3.75 -2.00 2.33
C THR A 130 4.73 -3.02 2.92
N GLN A 131 5.98 -2.63 3.19
CA GLN A 131 7.02 -3.48 3.81
C GLN A 131 6.66 -3.87 5.25
#